data_AF-A0A1W9X5U6-F1
#
_entry.id   AF-A0A1W9X5U6-F1
#
_cell.length_a   1.000
_cell.length_b   1.000
_cell.length_c   1.000
_cell.angle_alpha   90.00
_cell.angle_beta   90.00
_cell.angle_gamma   90.00
#
_symmetry.space_group_name_H-M   'P 1'
#
loop_
_entity.id
_entity.type
_entity.pdbx_description
1 polymer ?
#
loop_
_entity_poly.entity_id
_entity_poly.type
_entity_poly.pdbx_seq_one_letter_code
_entity_poly.pdbx_strand_id
1 'polypeptide(L)'
;MSWTILGLIVFAVLAALVVLKLVQNKTDATSEYPYHKEGLLNKTDATSEYPYQKQGLLFSPAERSFLSVLSQVVREDIQVFGKVRVADVITPRKNMSRREWQKAFNKISAKHFDFLLCEKTDVSIICAIELDDKSHQSNRRKSRETFLENACRSAGVPLARFPVRATYNISEIKKALSEYTSSSETAKSFSEGICQTDETEKKICPKCSSKMVKRKARKGAHAGKEFWGCSSYPKCKYIEPINT
;
A
#
# COMPACT_ATOMS: atom_id res chain seq x y z
N MET A 1 -61.16 41.43 -8.78
CA MET A 1 -59.77 40.96 -8.60
C MET A 1 -58.95 41.44 -9.78
N SER A 2 -57.98 42.33 -9.54
CA SER A 2 -57.13 42.88 -10.60
C SER A 2 -56.34 41.75 -11.27
N TRP A 3 -56.24 41.77 -12.60
CA TRP A 3 -55.44 40.82 -13.38
C TRP A 3 -53.96 40.78 -12.94
N THR A 4 -53.48 41.84 -12.28
CA THR A 4 -52.15 41.89 -11.68
C THR A 4 -51.97 40.89 -10.53
N ILE A 5 -53.01 40.66 -9.73
CA ILE A 5 -52.97 39.71 -8.60
C ILE A 5 -52.94 38.27 -9.14
N LEU A 6 -53.73 37.98 -10.18
CA LEU A 6 -53.73 36.67 -10.81
C LEU A 6 -52.37 36.36 -11.49
N GLY A 7 -51.78 37.35 -12.16
CA GLY A 7 -50.46 37.23 -12.78
C GLY A 7 -49.33 36.94 -11.77
N LEU A 8 -49.33 37.61 -10.61
CA LEU A 8 -48.34 37.39 -9.55
C LEU A 8 -48.47 36.00 -8.93
N ILE A 9 -49.69 35.49 -8.73
CA ILE A 9 -49.92 34.14 -8.21
C ILE A 9 -49.40 33.08 -9.20
N VAL A 10 -49.72 33.22 -10.49
CA VAL A 10 -49.25 32.27 -11.52
C VAL A 10 -47.72 32.27 -11.61
N PHE A 11 -47.08 33.44 -11.57
CA PHE A 11 -45.62 33.55 -11.60
C PHE A 11 -44.97 32.92 -10.36
N ALA A 12 -45.50 33.17 -9.17
CA ALA A 12 -44.99 32.58 -7.93
C ALA A 12 -45.11 31.05 -7.92
N VAL A 13 -46.21 30.50 -8.43
CA VAL A 13 -46.40 29.05 -8.57
C VAL A 13 -45.40 28.47 -9.58
N LEU A 14 -45.22 29.08 -10.75
CA LEU A 14 -44.26 28.63 -11.75
C LEU A 14 -42.82 28.70 -11.22
N ALA A 15 -42.44 29.78 -10.53
CA ALA A 15 -41.13 29.91 -9.92
C ALA A 15 -40.91 28.85 -8.82
N ALA A 16 -41.91 28.59 -7.98
CA ALA A 16 -41.84 27.53 -6.97
C ALA A 16 -41.71 26.14 -7.60
N LEU A 17 -42.44 25.85 -8.69
CA LEU A 17 -42.32 24.59 -9.42
C LEU A 17 -40.94 24.41 -10.07
N VAL A 18 -40.35 25.50 -10.61
CA VAL A 18 -38.99 25.48 -11.14
C VAL A 18 -37.96 25.25 -10.04
N VAL A 19 -38.08 25.96 -8.90
CA VAL A 19 -37.20 25.76 -7.74
C VAL A 19 -37.31 24.34 -7.18
N LEU A 20 -38.52 23.81 -7.05
CA LEU A 20 -38.75 22.41 -6.62
C LEU A 20 -38.09 21.42 -7.57
N LYS A 21 -38.20 21.63 -8.90
CA LYS A 21 -37.56 20.78 -9.90
C LYS A 21 -36.03 20.89 -9.86
N LEU A 22 -35.48 22.08 -9.62
CA LEU A 22 -34.04 22.30 -9.45
C LEU A 22 -33.49 21.69 -8.15
N VAL A 23 -34.28 21.68 -7.07
CA VAL A 23 -33.91 21.04 -5.79
C VAL A 23 -33.97 19.51 -5.90
N GLN A 24 -35.01 18.95 -6.53
CA GLN A 24 -35.10 17.51 -6.78
C GLN A 24 -33.97 17.00 -7.68
N ASN A 25 -33.54 17.80 -8.67
CA ASN A 25 -32.45 17.41 -9.57
C ASN A 25 -31.05 17.38 -8.90
N LYS A 26 -30.93 17.84 -7.65
CA LYS A 26 -29.66 17.88 -6.90
C LYS A 26 -29.50 16.72 -5.91
N THR A 27 -30.57 15.96 -5.64
CA THR A 27 -30.54 14.80 -4.72
C THR A 27 -30.30 13.45 -5.41
N ASP A 28 -30.34 13.40 -6.74
CA ASP A 28 -30.10 12.16 -7.50
C ASP A 28 -28.63 11.96 -7.91
N ALA A 29 -27.74 12.84 -7.44
CA ALA A 29 -26.30 12.70 -7.62
C ALA A 29 -25.64 11.97 -6.44
N THR A 30 -26.24 10.88 -5.97
CA THR A 30 -25.47 9.83 -5.29
C THR A 30 -24.58 9.18 -6.33
N SER A 31 -23.32 9.61 -6.36
CA SER A 31 -22.19 8.97 -7.03
C SER A 31 -22.09 7.50 -6.57
N GLU A 32 -22.85 6.65 -7.23
CA GLU A 32 -22.74 5.20 -7.18
C GLU A 32 -21.40 4.83 -7.83
N TYR A 33 -20.38 4.56 -7.02
CA TYR A 33 -19.18 3.89 -7.50
C TYR A 33 -19.63 2.55 -8.10
N PRO A 34 -19.35 2.25 -9.38
CA PRO A 34 -19.79 1.02 -10.02
C PRO A 34 -18.92 -0.12 -9.50
N TYR A 35 -19.24 -0.62 -8.31
CA TYR A 35 -18.87 -1.97 -7.95
C TYR A 35 -19.68 -2.87 -8.87
N HIS A 36 -19.07 -3.31 -9.98
CA HIS A 36 -19.60 -4.44 -10.72
C HIS A 36 -19.64 -5.62 -9.74
N LYS A 37 -20.83 -5.89 -9.20
CA LYS A 37 -21.22 -7.22 -8.73
C LYS A 37 -21.18 -8.11 -9.98
N GLU A 38 -19.97 -8.47 -10.43
CA GLU A 38 -19.84 -9.62 -11.30
C GLU A 38 -20.42 -10.78 -10.51
N GLY A 39 -21.56 -11.25 -10.99
CA GLY A 39 -22.35 -12.27 -10.35
C GLY A 39 -21.52 -13.52 -10.11
N LEU A 40 -22.05 -14.36 -9.21
CA LEU A 40 -21.87 -15.80 -9.32
C LEU A 40 -21.86 -16.18 -10.81
N LEU A 41 -20.66 -16.55 -11.30
CA LEU A 41 -20.35 -17.16 -12.59
C LEU A 41 -21.60 -17.39 -13.46
N ASN A 42 -21.85 -16.50 -14.42
CA ASN A 42 -22.80 -16.77 -15.49
C ASN A 42 -22.31 -18.01 -16.24
N LYS A 43 -23.00 -19.13 -16.01
CA LYS A 43 -22.70 -20.49 -16.48
C LYS A 43 -22.70 -20.67 -18.01
N THR A 44 -22.78 -19.59 -18.78
CA THR A 44 -22.98 -19.61 -20.23
C THR A 44 -21.72 -19.40 -21.04
N ASP A 45 -20.57 -19.11 -20.43
CA ASP A 45 -19.25 -19.23 -21.08
C ASP A 45 -18.48 -20.43 -20.52
N ALA A 46 -19.08 -21.62 -20.64
CA ALA A 46 -18.41 -22.89 -20.41
C ALA A 46 -17.48 -23.21 -21.60
N THR A 47 -16.38 -22.46 -21.77
CA THR A 47 -15.43 -22.70 -22.88
C THR A 47 -13.96 -22.51 -22.47
N SER A 48 -13.57 -23.20 -21.40
CA SER A 48 -12.32 -23.97 -21.25
C SER A 48 -12.18 -24.23 -19.76
N GLU A 49 -12.25 -25.48 -19.33
CA GLU A 49 -11.93 -25.83 -17.95
C GLU A 49 -10.43 -25.56 -17.73
N TYR A 50 -10.11 -24.37 -17.25
CA TYR A 50 -8.73 -24.03 -16.93
C TYR A 50 -8.26 -24.96 -15.80
N PRO A 51 -7.05 -25.55 -15.88
CA PRO A 51 -6.60 -26.58 -14.95
C PRO A 51 -6.12 -25.99 -13.62
N TYR A 52 -6.92 -25.13 -12.99
CA TYR A 52 -6.62 -24.45 -11.74
C TYR A 52 -7.66 -24.79 -10.71
N GLN A 53 -7.19 -25.09 -9.50
CA GLN A 53 -8.02 -25.28 -8.33
C GLN A 53 -7.57 -24.32 -7.22
N LYS A 54 -8.52 -23.91 -6.38
CA LYS A 54 -8.21 -23.14 -5.19
C LYS A 54 -7.24 -23.95 -4.31
N GLN A 55 -6.08 -23.38 -3.99
CA GLN A 55 -5.19 -23.95 -2.99
C GLN A 55 -5.86 -23.91 -1.60
N GLY A 56 -5.44 -24.79 -0.69
CA GLY A 56 -5.97 -24.83 0.69
C GLY A 56 -5.67 -23.56 1.51
N LEU A 57 -5.29 -23.72 2.77
CA LEU A 57 -4.95 -22.58 3.61
C LEU A 57 -3.69 -21.87 3.08
N LEU A 58 -3.70 -20.53 3.11
CA LEU A 58 -2.59 -19.69 2.61
C LEU A 58 -1.26 -19.95 3.34
N PHE A 59 -1.36 -20.17 4.65
CA PHE A 59 -0.22 -20.39 5.53
C PHE A 59 -0.18 -21.84 6.02
N SER A 60 1.03 -22.35 6.24
CA SER A 60 1.25 -23.62 6.96
C SER A 60 0.85 -23.51 8.44
N PRO A 61 0.68 -24.63 9.19
CA PRO A 61 0.36 -24.57 10.62
C PRO A 61 1.37 -23.76 11.45
N ALA A 62 2.66 -23.90 11.16
CA ALA A 62 3.73 -23.17 11.84
C ALA A 62 3.69 -21.67 11.52
N GLU A 63 3.46 -21.30 10.26
CA GLU A 63 3.31 -19.90 9.85
C GLU A 63 2.08 -19.25 10.49
N ARG A 64 0.95 -19.95 10.57
CA ARG A 64 -0.26 -19.43 11.26
C ARG A 64 0.00 -19.21 12.74
N SER A 65 0.67 -20.15 13.41
CA SER A 65 1.06 -20.03 14.81
C SER A 65 1.97 -18.81 15.02
N PHE A 66 2.98 -18.65 14.15
CA PHE A 66 3.87 -17.50 14.19
C PHE A 66 3.15 -16.18 13.93
N LEU A 67 2.28 -16.10 12.92
CA LEU A 67 1.51 -14.90 12.58
C LEU A 67 0.65 -14.42 13.75
N SER A 68 0.04 -15.35 14.50
CA SER A 68 -0.74 -15.03 15.69
C SER A 68 0.12 -14.35 16.77
N VAL A 69 1.33 -14.86 17.00
CA VAL A 69 2.29 -14.26 17.95
C VAL A 69 2.83 -12.94 17.42
N LEU A 70 3.17 -12.88 16.14
CA LEU A 70 3.71 -11.68 15.49
C LEU A 70 2.74 -10.52 15.60
N SER A 71 1.44 -10.75 15.34
CA SER A 71 0.38 -9.74 15.44
C SER A 71 0.20 -9.18 16.86
N GLN A 72 0.61 -9.91 17.90
CA GLN A 72 0.58 -9.45 19.30
C GLN A 72 1.83 -8.66 19.69
N VAL A 73 2.95 -8.90 19.00
CA VAL A 73 4.25 -8.31 19.31
C VAL A 73 4.49 -7.02 18.55
N VAL A 74 4.04 -6.94 17.30
CA VAL A 74 4.22 -5.77 16.45
C VAL A 74 3.41 -4.58 16.97
N ARG A 75 3.95 -3.38 16.81
CA ARG A 75 3.27 -2.14 17.15
C ARG A 75 2.09 -1.90 16.18
N GLU A 76 1.12 -1.09 16.59
CA GLU A 76 -0.09 -0.79 15.79
C GLU A 76 0.18 -0.03 14.49
N ASP A 77 1.32 0.65 14.40
CA ASP A 77 1.82 1.38 13.23
C ASP A 77 2.57 0.48 12.24
N ILE A 78 2.70 -0.82 12.52
CA ILE A 78 3.32 -1.81 11.65
C ILE A 78 2.24 -2.70 11.03
N GLN A 79 2.30 -2.86 9.71
CA GLN A 79 1.48 -3.80 8.96
C GLN A 79 2.28 -5.06 8.63
N VAL A 80 1.69 -6.22 8.90
CA VAL A 80 2.25 -7.53 8.51
C VAL A 80 1.63 -7.95 7.17
N PHE A 81 2.47 -8.36 6.22
CA PHE A 81 2.06 -9.03 4.99
C PHE A 81 2.64 -10.44 4.98
N GLY A 82 1.90 -11.42 4.48
CA GLY A 82 2.39 -12.81 4.42
C GLY A 82 2.46 -13.35 3.00
N LYS A 83 3.35 -14.33 2.79
CA LYS A 83 3.61 -14.98 1.49
C LYS A 83 3.91 -13.97 0.37
N VAL A 84 4.71 -12.95 0.68
CA VAL A 84 5.10 -11.94 -0.29
C VAL A 84 6.23 -12.46 -1.15
N ARG A 85 6.08 -12.39 -2.47
CA ARG A 85 7.09 -12.85 -3.41
C ARG A 85 8.38 -12.04 -3.26
N VAL A 86 9.54 -12.71 -3.23
CA VAL A 86 10.84 -12.05 -3.11
C VAL A 86 11.07 -11.07 -4.26
N ALA A 87 10.63 -11.42 -5.47
CA ALA A 87 10.76 -10.57 -6.65
C ALA A 87 9.90 -9.29 -6.63
N ASP A 88 8.93 -9.20 -5.71
CA ASP A 88 8.12 -7.99 -5.52
C ASP A 88 8.76 -7.04 -4.48
N VAL A 89 9.79 -7.51 -3.77
CA VAL A 89 10.53 -6.77 -2.73
C VAL A 89 11.90 -6.35 -3.23
N ILE A 90 12.63 -7.27 -3.88
CA ILE A 90 13.96 -7.04 -4.42
C ILE A 90 13.99 -7.36 -5.91
N THR A 91 14.82 -6.64 -6.67
CA THR A 91 14.94 -6.81 -8.12
C THR A 91 16.40 -6.68 -8.56
N PRO A 92 16.84 -7.39 -9.63
CA PRO A 92 18.22 -7.24 -10.11
C PRO A 92 18.50 -5.81 -10.60
N ARG A 93 19.76 -5.39 -10.48
CA ARG A 93 20.20 -4.04 -10.87
C ARG A 93 19.99 -3.80 -12.37
N LYS A 94 19.71 -2.55 -12.74
CA LYS A 94 19.40 -2.17 -14.13
C LYS A 94 20.60 -2.21 -15.09
N ASN A 95 21.82 -2.15 -14.57
CA ASN A 95 23.06 -2.09 -15.34
C ASN A 95 23.60 -3.48 -15.73
N MET A 96 22.71 -4.41 -16.08
CA MET A 96 23.05 -5.80 -16.43
C MET A 96 22.56 -6.10 -17.85
N SER A 97 23.18 -7.08 -18.52
CA SER A 97 22.62 -7.58 -19.78
C SER A 97 21.25 -8.23 -19.53
N ARG A 98 20.37 -8.25 -20.55
CA ARG A 98 19.04 -8.86 -20.45
C ARG A 98 19.09 -10.32 -19.97
N ARG A 99 20.07 -11.09 -20.47
CA ARG A 99 20.24 -12.51 -20.11
C ARG A 99 20.65 -12.67 -18.65
N GLU A 100 21.59 -11.88 -18.17
CA GLU A 100 22.03 -11.93 -16.77
C GLU A 100 20.94 -11.45 -15.82
N TRP A 101 20.23 -10.38 -16.19
CA TRP A 101 19.09 -9.88 -15.44
C TRP A 101 18.02 -10.97 -15.31
N GLN A 102 17.65 -11.64 -16.41
CA GLN A 102 16.67 -12.73 -16.39
C GLN A 102 17.15 -13.91 -15.53
N LYS A 103 18.43 -14.27 -15.63
CA LYS A 103 19.03 -15.34 -14.79
C LYS A 103 18.96 -14.99 -13.31
N ALA A 104 19.21 -13.72 -12.94
CA ALA A 104 19.10 -13.26 -11.56
C ALA A 104 17.63 -13.21 -11.09
N PHE A 105 16.73 -12.67 -11.90
CA PHE A 105 15.30 -12.60 -11.62
C PHE A 105 14.69 -13.98 -11.39
N ASN A 106 15.06 -14.97 -12.21
CA ASN A 106 14.57 -16.34 -12.07
C ASN A 106 14.96 -17.01 -10.74
N LYS A 107 16.03 -16.54 -10.07
CA LYS A 107 16.42 -17.06 -8.75
C LYS A 107 15.47 -16.61 -7.62
N ILE A 108 14.81 -15.47 -7.80
CA ILE A 108 13.93 -14.85 -6.80
C ILE A 108 12.45 -14.95 -7.17
N SER A 109 12.13 -15.16 -8.45
CA SER A 109 10.78 -15.14 -8.99
C SER A 109 9.84 -16.18 -8.39
N ALA A 110 10.34 -17.38 -8.05
CA ALA A 110 9.53 -18.45 -7.48
C ALA A 110 9.60 -18.51 -5.94
N LYS A 111 10.23 -17.51 -5.31
CA LYS A 111 10.46 -17.48 -3.86
C LYS A 111 9.52 -16.49 -3.19
N HIS A 112 9.18 -16.75 -1.94
CA HIS A 112 8.38 -15.86 -1.10
C HIS A 112 9.10 -15.69 0.24
N PHE A 113 9.01 -14.49 0.81
CA PHE A 113 9.17 -14.30 2.25
C PHE A 113 7.91 -14.79 2.95
N ASP A 114 8.07 -15.36 4.14
CA ASP A 114 6.91 -15.80 4.92
C ASP A 114 6.13 -14.61 5.43
N PHE A 115 6.84 -13.58 5.94
CA PHE A 115 6.24 -12.31 6.30
C PHE A 115 7.11 -11.12 5.89
N LEU A 116 6.47 -9.97 5.68
CA LEU A 116 7.08 -8.65 5.65
C LEU A 116 6.46 -7.78 6.73
N LEU A 117 7.30 -7.05 7.45
CA LEU A 117 6.89 -5.95 8.30
C LEU A 117 7.06 -4.66 7.51
N CYS A 118 5.98 -3.88 7.41
CA CYS A 118 6.00 -2.59 6.76
C CYS A 118 5.41 -1.50 7.66
N GLU A 119 5.82 -0.26 7.46
CA GLU A 119 5.13 0.90 8.04
C GLU A 119 3.69 0.95 7.52
N LYS A 120 2.70 1.06 8.39
CA LYS A 120 1.28 1.04 8.02
C LYS A 120 0.86 2.26 7.19
N THR A 121 1.62 3.35 7.27
CA THR A 121 1.30 4.62 6.62
C THR A 121 1.59 4.64 5.12
N ASP A 122 2.71 4.06 4.69
CA ASP A 122 3.17 4.09 3.30
C ASP A 122 3.63 2.73 2.77
N VAL A 123 3.53 1.68 3.58
CA VAL A 123 3.90 0.31 3.24
C VAL A 123 5.40 0.16 2.95
N SER A 124 6.23 1.10 3.42
CA SER A 124 7.69 0.96 3.35
C SER A 124 8.17 -0.24 4.18
N ILE A 125 9.12 -1.00 3.63
CA ILE A 125 9.58 -2.26 4.22
C ILE A 125 10.51 -1.97 5.40
N ILE A 126 10.17 -2.51 6.57
CA ILE A 126 10.99 -2.47 7.79
C ILE A 126 11.93 -3.69 7.80
N CYS A 127 11.36 -4.89 7.69
CA CYS A 127 12.15 -6.12 7.54
C CYS A 127 11.35 -7.24 6.87
N ALA A 128 12.06 -8.18 6.26
CA ALA A 128 11.53 -9.46 5.84
C ALA A 128 11.74 -10.51 6.94
N ILE A 129 10.82 -11.47 7.03
CA ILE A 129 10.88 -12.58 7.97
C ILE A 129 10.77 -13.91 7.23
N GLU A 130 11.62 -14.87 7.60
CA GLU A 130 11.62 -16.26 7.09
C GLU A 130 11.61 -17.24 8.26
N LEU A 131 10.77 -18.28 8.16
CA LEU A 131 10.69 -19.38 9.12
C LEU A 131 11.52 -20.57 8.60
N ASP A 132 12.62 -20.89 9.27
CA ASP A 132 13.55 -21.95 8.86
C ASP A 132 13.36 -23.23 9.70
N ASP A 133 13.12 -24.37 9.06
CA ASP A 133 13.23 -25.66 9.75
C ASP A 133 14.71 -25.96 10.05
N LYS A 134 15.04 -26.21 11.33
CA LYS A 134 16.40 -26.56 11.82
C LYS A 134 16.96 -27.89 11.27
N SER A 135 16.44 -28.44 10.18
CA SER A 135 16.96 -29.67 9.57
C SER A 135 18.28 -29.41 8.83
N HIS A 136 19.37 -29.55 9.57
CA HIS A 136 20.75 -29.45 9.10
C HIS A 136 21.11 -30.55 8.08
N GLN A 137 22.13 -30.24 7.28
CA GLN A 137 22.97 -31.16 6.49
C GLN A 137 22.58 -31.46 5.04
N SER A 138 22.35 -30.43 4.22
CA SER A 138 22.75 -30.58 2.80
C SER A 138 23.49 -29.34 2.30
N ASN A 139 24.61 -29.55 1.61
CA ASN A 139 25.41 -28.50 0.95
C ASN A 139 24.58 -27.63 -0.03
N ARG A 140 23.40 -28.12 -0.43
CA ARG A 140 22.44 -27.44 -1.32
C ARG A 140 21.55 -26.41 -0.60
N ARG A 141 21.37 -26.49 0.72
CA ARG A 141 20.61 -25.49 1.50
C ARG A 141 21.49 -24.32 1.94
N LYS A 142 22.74 -24.60 2.36
CA LYS A 142 23.76 -23.56 2.65
C LYS A 142 23.91 -22.54 1.52
N SER A 143 24.04 -23.00 0.27
CA SER A 143 24.18 -22.08 -0.88
C SER A 143 22.90 -21.29 -1.22
N ARG A 144 21.72 -21.77 -0.82
CA ARG A 144 20.43 -21.09 -1.01
C ARG A 144 20.15 -20.07 0.09
N GLU A 145 20.45 -20.43 1.34
CA GLU A 145 20.35 -19.55 2.52
C GLU A 145 21.30 -18.36 2.35
N THR A 146 22.57 -18.64 2.01
CA THR A 146 23.55 -17.61 1.69
C THR A 146 23.14 -16.75 0.50
N PHE A 147 22.41 -17.29 -0.49
CA PHE A 147 21.96 -16.48 -1.62
C PHE A 147 20.92 -15.43 -1.21
N LEU A 148 19.86 -15.83 -0.50
CA LEU A 148 18.78 -14.90 -0.16
C LEU A 148 19.27 -13.83 0.81
N GLU A 149 20.05 -14.22 1.82
CA GLU A 149 20.67 -13.28 2.75
C GLU A 149 21.54 -12.25 2.03
N ASN A 150 22.42 -12.71 1.12
CA ASN A 150 23.24 -11.81 0.33
C ASN A 150 22.43 -10.91 -0.61
N ALA A 151 21.35 -11.42 -1.18
CA ALA A 151 20.47 -10.65 -2.05
C ALA A 151 19.75 -9.54 -1.27
N CYS A 152 19.19 -9.87 -0.09
CA CYS A 152 18.56 -8.91 0.81
C CYS A 152 19.55 -7.84 1.29
N ARG A 153 20.73 -8.27 1.77
CA ARG A 153 21.81 -7.37 2.19
C ARG A 153 22.23 -6.41 1.08
N SER A 154 22.39 -6.92 -0.14
CA SER A 154 22.77 -6.10 -1.31
C SER A 154 21.68 -5.14 -1.78
N ALA A 155 20.42 -5.42 -1.43
CA ALA A 155 19.25 -4.61 -1.74
C ALA A 155 18.87 -3.64 -0.60
N GLY A 156 19.52 -3.74 0.57
CA GLY A 156 19.20 -2.92 1.74
C GLY A 156 17.91 -3.36 2.44
N VAL A 157 17.51 -4.62 2.32
CA VAL A 157 16.33 -5.17 3.00
C VAL A 157 16.80 -5.99 4.20
N PRO A 158 16.48 -5.58 5.45
CA PRO A 158 16.79 -6.39 6.62
C PRO A 158 16.02 -7.72 6.59
N LEU A 159 16.66 -8.82 6.96
CA LEU A 159 16.07 -10.16 6.96
C LEU A 159 16.23 -10.81 8.34
N ALA A 160 15.12 -11.02 9.04
CA ALA A 160 15.07 -11.76 10.30
C ALA A 160 14.69 -13.22 10.04
N ARG A 161 15.41 -14.15 10.66
CA ARG A 161 15.17 -15.59 10.53
C ARG A 161 14.78 -16.17 11.87
N PHE A 162 13.72 -16.97 11.90
CA PHE A 162 13.27 -17.65 13.10
C PHE A 162 13.22 -19.16 12.85
N PRO A 163 13.64 -19.98 13.82
CA PRO A 163 13.48 -21.41 13.69
C PRO A 163 11.99 -21.77 13.73
N VAL A 164 11.57 -22.68 12.86
CA VAL A 164 10.23 -23.27 12.90
C VAL A 164 10.06 -23.99 14.24
N ARG A 165 9.08 -23.55 15.01
CA ARG A 165 8.69 -24.16 16.30
C ARG A 165 7.17 -24.32 16.35
N ALA A 166 6.71 -25.30 17.13
CA ALA A 166 5.28 -25.48 17.40
C ALA A 166 4.72 -24.33 18.25
N THR A 167 5.56 -23.76 19.12
CA THR A 167 5.24 -22.66 20.04
C THR A 167 6.34 -21.60 20.00
N TYR A 168 5.93 -20.33 20.08
CA TYR A 168 6.84 -19.18 20.10
C TYR A 168 6.63 -18.38 21.38
N ASN A 169 7.73 -17.90 21.98
CA ASN A 169 7.66 -17.01 23.13
C ASN A 169 7.59 -15.55 22.66
N ILE A 170 6.54 -14.84 23.06
CA ILE A 170 6.30 -13.43 22.73
C ILE A 170 7.51 -12.55 23.06
N SER A 171 8.17 -12.76 24.21
CA SER A 171 9.30 -11.93 24.63
C SER A 171 10.55 -12.17 23.78
N GLU A 172 10.81 -13.40 23.36
CA GLU A 172 11.91 -13.77 22.45
C GLU A 172 11.72 -13.08 21.09
N ILE A 173 10.51 -13.17 20.52
CA ILE A 173 10.18 -12.54 19.25
C ILE A 173 10.25 -11.01 19.36
N LYS A 174 9.72 -10.42 20.44
CA LYS A 174 9.78 -8.97 20.67
C LYS A 174 11.21 -8.46 20.74
N LYS A 175 12.08 -9.14 21.48
CA LYS A 175 13.50 -8.80 21.59
C LYS A 175 14.23 -8.95 20.25
N ALA A 176 13.92 -9.99 19.48
CA ALA A 176 14.52 -10.17 18.16
C ALA A 176 14.08 -9.09 17.17
N LEU A 177 12.82 -8.64 17.24
CA LEU A 177 12.29 -7.63 16.33
C LEU A 177 12.64 -6.19 16.73
N SER A 178 12.99 -5.93 17.99
CA SER A 178 13.29 -4.57 18.44
C SER A 178 14.45 -3.93 17.70
N GLU A 179 15.43 -4.70 17.24
CA GLU A 179 16.55 -4.18 16.42
C GLU A 179 16.08 -3.57 15.10
N TYR A 180 15.02 -4.12 14.51
CA TYR A 180 14.50 -3.67 13.23
C TYR A 180 13.49 -2.53 13.37
N THR A 181 12.69 -2.55 14.44
CA THR A 181 11.61 -1.58 14.65
C THR A 181 12.06 -0.29 15.34
N SER A 182 13.22 -0.30 16.02
CA SER A 182 13.82 0.90 16.64
C SER A 182 14.42 1.86 15.61
N SER A 183 14.80 1.36 14.43
CA SER A 183 15.49 2.10 13.36
C SER A 183 14.66 3.20 12.69
N SER A 184 13.34 3.20 12.90
CA SER A 184 12.43 4.27 12.44
C SER A 184 12.58 5.57 13.25
N GLU A 185 13.25 5.52 14.42
CA GLU A 185 13.56 6.69 15.25
C GLU A 185 14.97 7.24 15.01
N THR A 186 15.99 6.38 14.83
CA THR A 186 17.39 6.81 14.63
C THR A 186 17.72 7.32 13.23
N ALA A 187 16.92 6.97 12.21
CA ALA A 187 17.05 7.60 10.88
C ALA A 187 16.38 9.00 10.79
N LYS A 188 15.64 9.42 11.82
CA LYS A 188 15.06 10.78 11.92
C LYS A 188 15.95 11.75 12.69
N SER A 189 16.81 11.27 13.61
CA SER A 189 17.60 12.12 14.51
C SER A 189 18.94 12.63 13.95
N PHE A 190 19.27 12.35 12.68
CA PHE A 190 20.46 12.92 12.02
C PHE A 190 20.16 14.08 11.06
N SER A 191 18.89 14.48 10.93
CA SER A 191 18.48 15.64 10.12
C SER A 191 17.75 16.72 10.90
N GLU A 192 17.92 16.77 12.22
CA GLU A 192 17.35 17.83 13.08
C GLU A 192 18.45 18.70 13.68
N GLY A 193 19.19 19.34 12.77
CA GLY A 193 19.91 20.57 13.01
C GLY A 193 19.29 21.70 12.18
N ILE A 194 18.31 22.40 12.77
CA ILE A 194 17.79 23.76 12.45
C ILE A 194 16.83 23.81 11.21
N CYS A 195 15.59 24.36 11.23
CA CYS A 195 14.81 25.20 12.15
C CYS A 195 13.29 24.88 12.00
N GLN A 196 12.52 25.09 13.07
CA GLN A 196 11.05 24.99 13.10
C GLN A 196 10.40 26.10 12.26
N THR A 197 9.27 25.80 11.60
CA THR A 197 7.89 26.23 11.95
C THR A 197 6.96 25.91 10.77
N ASP A 198 5.92 25.10 11.00
CA ASP A 198 4.51 25.46 10.80
C ASP A 198 3.62 24.21 10.73
N GLU A 199 2.55 24.26 11.52
CA GLU A 199 1.46 23.29 11.59
C GLU A 199 0.64 23.26 10.29
N THR A 200 1.22 22.81 9.18
CA THR A 200 0.43 22.55 7.98
C THR A 200 -0.19 21.15 8.04
N GLU A 201 -1.52 21.13 8.16
CA GLU A 201 -2.40 19.96 8.10
C GLU A 201 -1.90 18.89 7.11
N LYS A 202 -1.77 17.66 7.61
CA LYS A 202 -1.24 16.51 6.86
C LYS A 202 -2.23 16.04 5.79
N LYS A 203 -2.29 16.73 4.65
CA LYS A 203 -3.09 16.31 3.48
C LYS A 203 -2.43 15.12 2.75
N ILE A 204 -3.20 14.06 2.53
CA ILE A 204 -2.76 12.82 1.87
C ILE A 204 -3.32 12.75 0.45
N CYS A 205 -2.50 12.27 -0.50
CA CYS A 205 -2.89 12.12 -1.90
C CYS A 205 -3.91 10.97 -2.08
N PRO A 206 -5.10 11.22 -2.65
CA PRO A 206 -6.12 10.17 -2.84
C PRO A 206 -5.73 9.13 -3.90
N LYS A 207 -4.71 9.38 -4.71
CA LYS A 207 -4.27 8.45 -5.78
C LYS A 207 -3.26 7.41 -5.30
N CYS A 208 -2.38 7.75 -4.37
CA CYS A 208 -1.27 6.88 -3.98
C CYS A 208 -0.90 6.96 -2.50
N SER A 209 -1.70 7.65 -1.70
CA SER A 209 -1.52 7.80 -0.24
C SER A 209 -0.22 8.47 0.21
N SER A 210 0.59 8.99 -0.72
CA SER A 210 1.77 9.79 -0.39
C SER A 210 1.35 11.20 0.08
N LYS A 211 2.20 11.86 0.86
CA LYS A 211 1.95 13.23 1.36
C LYS A 211 1.73 14.22 0.20
N MET A 212 0.82 15.17 0.36
CA MET A 212 0.70 16.31 -0.56
C MET A 212 1.57 17.47 -0.09
N VAL A 213 2.18 18.18 -1.03
CA VAL A 213 3.03 19.36 -0.77
C VAL A 213 2.52 20.57 -1.56
N LYS A 214 2.48 21.75 -0.94
CA LYS A 214 2.13 22.99 -1.65
C LYS A 214 3.23 23.35 -2.65
N ARG A 215 2.85 23.68 -3.88
CA ARG A 215 3.77 24.09 -4.95
C ARG A 215 3.20 25.30 -5.67
N LYS A 216 4.07 26.19 -6.12
CA LYS A 216 3.72 27.36 -6.92
C LYS A 216 3.94 27.07 -8.40
N ALA A 217 2.94 27.31 -9.24
CA ALA A 217 3.08 27.15 -10.68
C ALA A 217 4.04 28.21 -11.22
N ARG A 218 5.08 27.79 -11.95
CA ARG A 218 6.13 28.70 -12.46
C ARG A 218 5.83 29.28 -13.85
N LYS A 219 4.95 28.62 -14.62
CA LYS A 219 4.69 28.93 -16.04
C LYS A 219 3.21 28.65 -16.38
N GLY A 220 2.70 29.30 -17.43
CA GLY A 220 1.33 29.12 -17.93
C GLY A 220 0.28 30.03 -17.29
N ALA A 221 -0.99 29.84 -17.65
CA ALA A 221 -2.12 30.67 -17.22
C ALA A 221 -2.34 30.72 -15.69
N HIS A 222 -1.79 29.76 -14.96
CA HIS A 222 -1.86 29.68 -13.50
C HIS A 222 -0.53 30.06 -12.82
N ALA A 223 0.42 30.65 -13.56
CA ALA A 223 1.70 31.08 -12.99
C ALA A 223 1.49 31.97 -11.77
N GLY A 224 2.23 31.68 -10.69
CA GLY A 224 2.11 32.35 -9.41
C GLY A 224 1.04 31.77 -8.48
N LYS A 225 0.10 30.94 -8.94
CA LYS A 225 -0.87 30.28 -8.06
C LYS A 225 -0.27 29.06 -7.38
N GLU A 226 -0.70 28.82 -6.14
CA GLU A 226 -0.33 27.64 -5.37
C GLU A 226 -1.33 26.50 -5.58
N PHE A 227 -0.83 25.27 -5.55
CA PHE A 227 -1.62 24.04 -5.63
C PHE A 227 -0.97 22.95 -4.78
N TRP A 228 -1.76 21.99 -4.32
CA TRP A 228 -1.26 20.77 -3.71
C TRP A 228 -0.79 19.82 -4.80
N GLY A 229 0.48 19.40 -4.75
CA GLY A 229 1.05 18.37 -5.62
C GLY A 229 1.49 17.14 -4.83
N CYS A 230 1.33 15.94 -5.40
CA CYS A 230 1.81 14.72 -4.76
C CYS A 230 3.34 14.73 -4.57
N SER A 231 3.84 14.33 -3.39
CA SER A 231 5.26 14.20 -3.11
C SER A 231 5.98 13.17 -3.99
N SER A 232 5.25 12.15 -4.46
CA SER A 232 5.76 11.06 -5.31
C SER A 232 5.83 11.40 -6.80
N TYR A 233 5.72 12.68 -7.20
CA TYR A 233 5.99 13.12 -8.58
C TYR A 233 7.46 12.79 -8.97
N PRO A 234 7.75 12.27 -10.18
CA PRO A 234 6.88 12.15 -11.35
C PRO A 234 6.04 10.86 -11.43
N LYS A 235 6.20 9.93 -10.48
CA LYS A 235 5.51 8.63 -10.46
C LYS A 235 4.01 8.79 -10.21
N CYS A 236 3.61 9.76 -9.40
CA CYS A 236 2.22 10.17 -9.20
C CYS A 236 2.03 11.65 -9.58
N LYS A 237 1.19 11.91 -10.59
CA LYS A 237 0.94 13.26 -11.16
C LYS A 237 -0.33 13.93 -10.62
N TYR A 238 -0.85 13.46 -9.49
CA TYR A 238 -2.06 14.04 -8.89
C TYR A 238 -1.78 15.45 -8.35
N ILE A 239 -2.68 16.38 -8.65
CA ILE A 239 -2.65 17.77 -8.20
C ILE A 239 -4.07 18.20 -7.76
N GLU A 240 -4.16 19.15 -6.85
CA GLU A 240 -5.41 19.71 -6.35
C GLU A 240 -5.24 21.21 -6.08
N PRO A 241 -6.21 22.07 -6.45
CA PRO A 241 -6.13 23.50 -6.16
C PRO A 241 -6.18 23.75 -4.64
N ILE A 242 -5.52 24.80 -4.17
CA ILE A 242 -5.74 25.31 -2.81
C ILE A 242 -6.99 26.20 -2.89
N ASN A 243 -8.14 25.71 -2.41
CA ASN A 243 -9.28 26.57 -2.18
C ASN A 243 -8.90 27.55 -1.07
N THR A 244 -8.83 28.83 -1.43
CA THR A 244 -8.66 29.95 -0.49
C THR A 244 -10.03 30.50 -0.16
#